data_AF-A0A6I2J0P8-F1
#
_entry.id   AF-A0A6I2J0P8-F1
#
_cell.length_a   1.000
_cell.length_b   1.000
_cell.length_c   1.000
_cell.angle_alpha   90.00
_cell.angle_beta   90.00
_cell.angle_gamma   90.00
#
_symmetry.space_group_name_H-M   'P 1'
#
loop_
_entity.id
_entity.type
_entity.pdbx_description
1 polymer ?
#
loop_
_entity_poly.entity_id
_entity_poly.type
_entity_poly.pdbx_seq_one_letter_code
_entity_poly.pdbx_strand_id
1 'polypeptide(L)'
;MMITIQDLQELYEKQYNKRNEIQERLRKAACELICNYRQSLDVNEEYISVGYLTYTSFIKTSVENIEMNEHNALCFILSTLLDPLNPEDSNISIQIALREIKGGDIEVIINGDQETVVLADEGSNRYSITVNAIKTAVMNEITR
;
A
#
# COMPACT_ATOMS: atom_id res chain seq x y z
N MET A 1 -19.35 -37.14 5.23
CA MET A 1 -18.23 -36.83 4.33
C MET A 1 -16.99 -36.73 5.19
N MET A 2 -15.99 -37.58 4.97
CA MET A 2 -14.75 -37.60 5.77
C MET A 2 -13.67 -36.91 4.93
N ILE A 3 -13.16 -35.78 5.41
CA ILE A 3 -12.05 -35.06 4.76
C ILE A 3 -10.77 -35.89 5.01
N THR A 4 -10.04 -36.19 3.95
CA THR A 4 -8.76 -36.90 4.00
C THR A 4 -7.59 -35.92 4.18
N ILE A 5 -6.41 -36.44 4.53
CA ILE A 5 -5.17 -35.64 4.58
C ILE A 5 -4.85 -35.05 3.20
N GLN A 6 -5.13 -35.79 2.13
CA GLN A 6 -4.96 -35.34 0.75
C GLN A 6 -5.87 -34.14 0.44
N ASP A 7 -7.15 -34.20 0.84
CA ASP A 7 -8.08 -33.08 0.66
C ASP A 7 -7.61 -31.81 1.41
N LEU A 8 -7.00 -31.96 2.58
CA LEU A 8 -6.43 -30.83 3.33
C LEU A 8 -5.22 -30.21 2.62
N GLN A 9 -4.36 -31.03 2.01
CA GLN A 9 -3.20 -30.55 1.25
C GLN A 9 -3.64 -29.77 0.01
N GLU A 10 -4.60 -30.30 -0.74
CA GLU A 10 -5.14 -29.61 -1.93
C GLU A 10 -5.83 -28.28 -1.58
N LEU A 11 -6.57 -28.24 -0.47
CA LEU A 11 -7.17 -27.00 0.05
C LEU A 11 -6.11 -25.97 0.46
N TYR A 12 -5.04 -26.43 1.12
CA TYR A 12 -3.93 -25.56 1.51
C TYR A 12 -3.21 -24.98 0.29
N GLU A 13 -2.83 -25.81 -0.68
CA GLU A 13 -2.18 -25.35 -1.91
C GLU A 13 -3.06 -24.35 -2.68
N LYS A 14 -4.36 -24.61 -2.78
CA LYS A 14 -5.30 -23.71 -3.43
C LYS A 14 -5.39 -22.35 -2.72
N GLN A 15 -5.42 -22.34 -1.39
CA GLN A 15 -5.44 -21.10 -0.62
C GLN A 15 -4.11 -20.34 -0.74
N TYR A 16 -2.99 -21.06 -0.71
CA TYR A 16 -1.65 -20.50 -0.87
C TYR A 16 -1.48 -19.82 -2.24
N ASN A 17 -1.86 -20.52 -3.32
CA ASN A 17 -1.79 -19.97 -4.68
C ASN A 17 -2.67 -18.73 -4.82
N LYS A 18 -3.92 -18.79 -4.33
CA LYS A 18 -4.82 -17.63 -4.34
C LYS A 18 -4.24 -16.44 -3.55
N ARG A 19 -3.62 -16.70 -2.39
CA ARG A 19 -2.99 -15.65 -1.59
C ARG A 19 -1.84 -14.98 -2.35
N ASN A 20 -1.03 -15.76 -3.07
CA ASN A 20 0.07 -15.22 -3.88
C ASN A 20 -0.44 -14.38 -5.06
N GLU A 21 -1.48 -14.84 -5.77
CA GLU A 21 -2.12 -14.08 -6.85
C GLU A 21 -2.66 -12.72 -6.36
N ILE A 22 -3.31 -12.71 -5.19
CA ILE A 22 -3.77 -11.46 -4.56
C ILE A 22 -2.57 -10.57 -4.21
N GLN A 23 -1.53 -11.13 -3.60
CA GLN A 23 -0.33 -10.37 -3.23
C GLN A 23 0.32 -9.69 -4.44
N GLU A 24 0.46 -10.40 -5.56
CA GLU A 24 1.02 -9.85 -6.80
C GLU A 24 0.17 -8.69 -7.33
N ARG A 25 -1.17 -8.83 -7.32
CA ARG A 25 -2.08 -7.77 -7.76
C ARG A 25 -2.01 -6.54 -6.85
N LEU A 26 -1.98 -6.74 -5.54
CA LEU A 26 -1.84 -5.63 -4.58
C LEU A 26 -0.49 -4.92 -4.74
N ARG A 27 0.60 -5.67 -4.95
CA ARG A 27 1.94 -5.09 -5.21
C ARG A 27 1.94 -4.25 -6.48
N LYS A 28 1.35 -4.75 -7.56
CA LYS A 28 1.20 -4.00 -8.81
C LYS A 28 0.42 -2.71 -8.58
N ALA A 29 -0.72 -2.78 -7.87
CA ALA A 29 -1.53 -1.61 -7.57
C ALA A 29 -0.80 -0.58 -6.68
N ALA A 30 -0.05 -1.03 -5.69
CA ALA A 30 0.81 -0.16 -4.87
C ALA A 30 1.88 0.53 -5.73
N CYS A 31 2.60 -0.20 -6.58
CA CYS A 31 3.61 0.38 -7.47
C CYS A 31 3.01 1.48 -8.36
N GLU A 32 1.86 1.21 -8.99
CA GLU A 32 1.18 2.19 -9.83
C GLU A 32 0.68 3.40 -9.02
N LEU A 33 0.11 3.19 -7.83
CA LEU A 33 -0.31 4.26 -6.93
C LEU A 33 0.86 5.17 -6.55
N ILE A 34 2.00 4.60 -6.15
CA ILE A 34 3.21 5.33 -5.77
C ILE A 34 3.77 6.12 -6.96
N CYS A 35 3.80 5.51 -8.16
CA CYS A 35 4.22 6.21 -9.37
C CYS A 35 3.32 7.41 -9.68
N ASN A 36 1.99 7.25 -9.60
CA ASN A 36 1.05 8.35 -9.83
C ASN A 36 1.20 9.45 -8.76
N TYR A 37 1.39 9.07 -7.49
CA TYR A 37 1.62 10.04 -6.42
C TYR A 37 2.89 10.85 -6.66
N ARG A 38 4.02 10.20 -6.97
CA ARG A 38 5.30 10.85 -7.32
C ARG A 38 5.14 11.84 -8.47
N GLN A 39 4.55 11.40 -9.58
CA GLN A 39 4.30 12.24 -10.74
C GLN A 39 3.43 13.45 -10.40
N SER A 40 2.46 13.27 -9.51
CA SER A 40 1.53 14.33 -9.14
C SER A 40 2.13 15.43 -8.25
N LEU A 41 3.29 15.19 -7.64
CA LEU A 41 3.99 16.14 -6.79
C LEU A 41 5.08 16.92 -7.52
N ASP A 42 5.47 16.49 -8.73
CA ASP A 42 6.56 17.08 -9.51
C ASP A 42 7.89 17.16 -8.72
N VAL A 43 8.14 16.15 -7.86
CA VAL A 43 9.35 16.03 -7.05
C VAL A 43 10.24 14.89 -7.54
N ASN A 44 11.55 14.99 -7.26
CA ASN A 44 12.49 13.90 -7.53
C ASN A 44 12.13 12.63 -6.72
N GLU A 45 12.42 11.46 -7.28
CA GLU A 45 12.09 10.17 -6.65
C GLU A 45 12.73 9.98 -5.28
N GLU A 46 13.87 10.64 -5.02
CA GLU A 46 14.61 10.57 -3.76
C GLU A 46 13.82 11.12 -2.56
N TYR A 47 12.83 11.98 -2.82
CA TYR A 47 12.00 12.61 -1.79
C TYR A 47 10.86 11.71 -1.31
N ILE A 48 10.57 10.62 -2.03
CA ILE A 48 9.48 9.70 -1.68
C ILE A 48 10.04 8.30 -1.50
N SER A 49 10.09 7.87 -0.26
CA SER A 49 10.53 6.53 0.11
C SER A 49 9.34 5.67 0.54
N VAL A 50 9.47 4.37 0.29
CA VAL A 50 8.49 3.36 0.69
C VAL A 50 9.19 2.40 1.64
N GLY A 51 8.45 1.90 2.62
CA GLY A 51 8.98 0.98 3.59
C GLY A 51 7.91 0.50 4.56
N TYR A 52 8.36 -0.01 5.71
CA TYR A 52 7.50 -0.36 6.82
C TYR A 52 8.17 0.06 8.13
N LEU A 53 7.36 0.30 9.16
CA LEU A 53 7.86 0.54 10.51
C LEU A 53 8.11 -0.79 11.19
N THR A 54 9.29 -0.91 11.77
CA THR A 54 9.55 -1.85 12.86
C THR A 54 9.31 -1.15 14.18
N TYR A 55 9.46 -1.89 15.29
CA TYR A 55 9.37 -1.33 16.64
C TYR A 55 10.34 -0.17 16.90
N THR A 56 11.45 -0.10 16.16
CA THR A 56 12.55 0.83 16.45
C THR A 56 12.87 1.78 15.31
N SER A 57 12.49 1.46 14.07
CA SER A 57 12.87 2.27 12.92
C SER A 57 12.02 1.99 11.67
N PHE A 58 11.98 2.98 10.79
CA PHE A 58 11.52 2.81 9.41
C PHE A 58 12.57 2.05 8.59
N ILE A 59 12.15 0.99 7.91
CA ILE A 59 12.99 0.23 6.99
C ILE A 59 12.53 0.52 5.57
N LYS A 60 13.36 1.24 4.81
CA LYS A 60 13.13 1.50 3.38
C LYS A 60 13.22 0.19 2.59
N THR A 61 12.20 -0.12 1.80
CA THR A 61 12.18 -1.30 0.92
C THR A 61 11.29 -1.07 -0.29
N SER A 62 11.48 -1.87 -1.34
CA SER A 62 10.54 -1.94 -2.47
C SER A 62 9.22 -2.57 -2.01
N VAL A 63 8.11 -2.09 -2.57
CA VAL A 63 6.77 -2.70 -2.42
C VAL A 63 6.78 -4.18 -2.78
N GLU A 64 7.60 -4.57 -3.77
CA GLU A 64 7.71 -5.95 -4.24
C GLU A 64 8.21 -6.91 -3.15
N ASN A 65 8.91 -6.39 -2.14
CA ASN A 65 9.44 -7.16 -1.01
C ASN A 65 8.50 -7.14 0.19
N ILE A 66 7.40 -6.40 0.14
CA ILE A 66 6.43 -6.31 1.24
C ILE A 66 5.46 -7.49 1.12
N GLU A 67 5.33 -8.26 2.19
CA GLU A 67 4.37 -9.36 2.28
C GLU A 67 3.02 -8.88 2.80
N MET A 68 1.95 -9.58 2.44
CA MET A 68 0.66 -9.33 3.07
C MET A 68 0.68 -9.77 4.53
N ASN A 69 0.02 -9.01 5.38
CA ASN A 69 -0.17 -9.36 6.78
C ASN A 69 -1.21 -10.51 6.97
N GLU A 70 -1.47 -10.87 8.22
CA GLU A 70 -2.47 -11.87 8.62
C GLU A 70 -3.90 -11.50 8.22
N HIS A 71 -4.16 -10.21 7.95
CA HIS A 71 -5.46 -9.69 7.51
C HIS A 71 -5.63 -9.65 5.98
N ASN A 72 -4.72 -10.26 5.22
CA ASN A 72 -4.68 -10.22 3.75
C ASN A 72 -4.58 -8.78 3.19
N ALA A 73 -3.90 -7.89 3.91
CA ALA A 73 -3.62 -6.55 3.45
C ALA A 73 -2.12 -6.37 3.17
N LEU A 74 -1.80 -5.66 2.09
CA LEU A 74 -0.45 -5.18 1.83
C LEU A 74 -0.28 -3.84 2.52
N CYS A 75 0.47 -3.81 3.63
CA CYS A 75 0.67 -2.62 4.45
C CYS A 75 2.06 -2.05 4.24
N PHE A 76 2.14 -0.75 3.96
CA PHE A 76 3.40 -0.03 3.80
C PHE A 76 3.26 1.41 4.27
N ILE A 77 4.40 2.07 4.38
CA ILE A 77 4.50 3.48 4.73
C ILE A 77 5.10 4.21 3.55
N LEU A 78 4.46 5.30 3.20
CA LEU A 78 4.97 6.27 2.25
C LEU A 78 5.54 7.43 3.08
N SER A 79 6.84 7.64 2.96
CA SER A 79 7.54 8.73 3.64
C SER A 79 7.94 9.77 2.60
N THR A 80 7.45 10.99 2.78
CA THR A 80 7.72 12.16 1.93
C THR A 80 8.63 13.13 2.68
N LEU A 81 9.79 13.38 2.12
CA LEU A 81 10.75 14.37 2.61
C LEU A 81 10.38 15.76 2.06
N LEU A 82 10.13 16.72 2.92
CA LEU A 82 9.72 18.08 2.54
C LEU A 82 10.90 19.03 2.29
N ASP A 83 11.95 18.91 3.10
CA ASP A 83 13.18 19.70 3.00
C ASP A 83 14.40 18.78 3.09
N PRO A 84 15.17 18.62 1.99
CA PRO A 84 16.35 17.77 1.96
C PRO A 84 17.52 18.34 2.78
N LEU A 85 17.49 19.63 3.13
CA LEU A 85 18.50 20.26 3.98
C LEU A 85 18.28 19.93 5.47
N ASN A 86 17.07 19.54 5.88
CA ASN A 86 16.70 19.19 7.25
C ASN A 86 15.87 17.90 7.30
N PRO A 87 16.46 16.74 6.96
CA PRO A 87 15.70 15.52 6.71
C PRO A 87 15.07 14.86 7.95
N GLU A 88 15.60 15.10 9.15
CA GLU A 88 15.05 14.50 10.38
C GLU A 88 13.72 15.17 10.80
N ASP A 89 13.60 16.48 10.61
CA ASP A 89 12.42 17.27 11.01
C ASP A 89 11.39 17.43 9.88
N SER A 90 11.71 16.98 8.67
CA SER A 90 10.92 17.26 7.46
C SER A 90 10.31 16.01 6.81
N ASN A 91 10.32 14.87 7.50
CA ASN A 91 9.74 13.64 6.99
C ASN A 91 8.29 13.47 7.44
N ILE A 92 7.37 13.45 6.48
CA ILE A 92 5.97 13.11 6.71
C ILE A 92 5.75 11.66 6.31
N SER A 93 5.29 10.85 7.26
CA SER A 93 4.99 9.44 7.03
C SER A 93 3.49 9.21 7.07
N ILE A 94 2.96 8.60 6.02
CA ILE A 94 1.58 8.13 5.95
C ILE A 94 1.57 6.61 5.85
N GLN A 95 0.62 5.99 6.55
CA GLN A 95 0.41 4.56 6.47
C GLN A 95 -0.60 4.25 5.38
N ILE A 96 -0.28 3.30 4.50
CA ILE A 96 -1.16 2.81 3.45
C ILE A 96 -1.38 1.31 3.64
N ALA A 97 -2.63 0.87 3.56
CA ALA A 97 -2.97 -0.54 3.46
C ALA A 97 -3.83 -0.78 2.22
N LEU A 98 -3.48 -1.78 1.42
CA LEU A 98 -4.26 -2.23 0.28
C LEU A 98 -4.89 -3.58 0.57
N ARG A 99 -6.17 -3.74 0.26
CA ARG A 99 -6.92 -4.98 0.47
C ARG A 99 -7.83 -5.27 -0.73
N GLU A 100 -7.87 -6.52 -1.16
CA GLU A 100 -8.86 -6.96 -2.15
C GLU A 100 -10.26 -6.99 -1.49
N ILE A 101 -11.24 -6.38 -2.17
CA ILE A 101 -12.65 -6.46 -1.79
C ILE A 101 -13.45 -7.30 -2.79
N LYS A 102 -14.74 -7.50 -2.49
CA LYS A 102 -15.63 -8.28 -3.37
C LYS A 102 -15.66 -7.68 -4.77
N GLY A 103 -15.51 -8.53 -5.78
CA GLY A 103 -15.52 -8.11 -7.19
C GLY A 103 -14.14 -7.92 -7.80
N GLY A 104 -13.06 -8.07 -7.01
CA GLY A 104 -11.68 -7.90 -7.50
C GLY A 104 -11.15 -6.48 -7.36
N ASP A 105 -12.00 -5.51 -6.98
CA ASP A 105 -11.56 -4.15 -6.67
C ASP A 105 -10.59 -4.12 -5.48
N ILE A 106 -9.80 -3.04 -5.41
CA ILE A 106 -8.82 -2.84 -4.34
C ILE A 106 -9.23 -1.66 -3.49
N GLU A 107 -9.42 -1.91 -2.20
CA GLU A 107 -9.58 -0.87 -1.20
C GLU A 107 -8.21 -0.36 -0.75
N VAL A 108 -8.07 0.96 -0.69
CA VAL A 108 -6.90 1.68 -0.16
C VAL A 108 -7.31 2.37 1.12
N ILE A 109 -6.64 2.05 2.20
CA ILE A 109 -6.83 2.63 3.53
C ILE A 109 -5.62 3.50 3.85
N ILE A 110 -5.86 4.75 4.22
CA ILE A 110 -4.83 5.75 4.54
C ILE A 110 -4.94 6.10 6.03
N ASN A 111 -3.83 6.01 6.76
CA ASN A 111 -3.73 6.31 8.19
C ASN A 111 -4.77 5.59 9.07
N GLY A 112 -5.00 4.29 8.83
CA GLY A 112 -5.81 3.44 9.71
C GLY A 112 -7.31 3.76 9.71
N ASP A 113 -7.88 4.03 8.54
CA ASP A 113 -9.30 4.33 8.24
C ASP A 113 -9.70 5.81 8.27
N GLN A 114 -8.75 6.74 8.38
CA GLN A 114 -9.06 8.17 8.23
C GLN A 114 -9.59 8.49 6.82
N GLU A 115 -9.01 7.85 5.80
CA GLU A 115 -9.51 7.93 4.43
C GLU A 115 -9.48 6.54 3.79
N THR A 116 -10.61 6.16 3.16
CA THR A 116 -10.75 4.89 2.42
C THR A 116 -11.21 5.18 1.00
N VAL A 117 -10.48 4.65 0.01
CA VAL A 117 -10.78 4.83 -1.42
C VAL A 117 -10.81 3.47 -2.10
N VAL A 118 -11.76 3.25 -3.01
CA VAL A 118 -11.84 2.03 -3.82
C VAL A 118 -11.27 2.29 -5.21
N LEU A 119 -10.27 1.49 -5.60
CA LEU A 119 -9.72 1.42 -6.95
C LEU A 119 -10.54 0.41 -7.75
N ALA A 120 -11.32 0.91 -8.71
CA ALA A 120 -11.96 0.08 -9.71
C ALA A 120 -10.91 -0.50 -10.69
N ASP A 121 -11.15 -1.71 -11.19
CA ASP A 121 -10.22 -2.42 -12.07
C ASP A 121 -9.97 -1.69 -13.42
N GLU A 122 -10.92 -0.86 -13.88
CA GLU A 122 -10.87 -0.15 -15.17
C GLU A 122 -11.05 1.39 -15.05
N GLY A 123 -10.27 2.15 -15.83
CA GLY A 123 -10.43 3.60 -16.00
C GLY A 123 -9.11 4.39 -15.98
N SER A 124 -8.99 5.39 -16.87
CA SER A 124 -7.77 6.21 -17.05
C SER A 124 -7.44 7.13 -15.86
N ASN A 125 -8.35 7.28 -14.90
CA ASN A 125 -8.20 8.17 -13.74
C ASN A 125 -8.30 7.42 -12.40
N ARG A 126 -8.14 6.09 -12.40
CA ARG A 126 -8.44 5.23 -11.25
C ARG A 126 -7.68 5.59 -9.97
N TYR A 127 -6.48 6.16 -10.09
CA TYR A 127 -5.66 6.59 -8.96
C TYR A 127 -5.84 8.06 -8.56
N SER A 128 -6.50 8.89 -9.37
CA SER A 128 -6.55 10.35 -9.12
C SER A 128 -7.20 10.70 -7.77
N ILE A 129 -8.29 10.02 -7.42
CA ILE A 129 -8.98 10.18 -6.14
C ILE A 129 -8.07 9.75 -4.99
N THR A 130 -7.46 8.57 -5.08
CA THR A 130 -6.55 8.04 -4.06
C THR A 130 -5.31 8.91 -3.89
N VAL A 131 -4.74 9.44 -4.98
CA VAL A 131 -3.59 10.35 -4.93
C VAL A 131 -3.97 11.66 -4.22
N ASN A 132 -5.15 12.21 -4.49
CA ASN A 132 -5.61 13.42 -3.80
C ASN A 132 -5.89 13.17 -2.31
N ALA A 133 -6.41 11.99 -1.96
CA ALA A 133 -6.58 11.53 -0.59
C ALA A 133 -5.22 11.47 0.14
N ILE A 134 -4.23 10.80 -0.46
CA ILE A 134 -2.85 10.75 0.04
C ILE A 134 -2.25 12.16 0.25
N LYS A 135 -2.41 13.06 -0.73
CA LYS A 135 -1.95 14.46 -0.60
C LYS A 135 -2.62 15.18 0.57
N THR A 136 -3.93 14.97 0.75
CA THR A 136 -4.69 15.57 1.84
C THR A 136 -4.19 15.07 3.19
N ALA A 137 -3.96 13.76 3.32
CA ALA A 137 -3.37 13.16 4.52
C ALA A 137 -1.98 13.73 4.83
N VAL A 138 -1.11 13.89 3.82
CA VAL A 138 0.21 14.51 4.00
C VAL A 138 0.09 15.96 4.47
N MET A 139 -0.78 16.75 3.86
CA MET A 139 -0.99 18.15 4.27
C MET A 139 -1.55 18.27 5.71
N ASN A 140 -2.39 17.34 6.12
CA ASN A 140 -2.92 17.29 7.49
C ASN A 140 -1.81 17.00 8.51
N GLU A 141 -0.87 16.11 8.20
CA GLU A 141 0.28 15.84 9.08
C GLU A 141 1.25 17.03 9.16
N ILE A 142 1.41 17.82 8.09
CA ILE A 142 2.24 19.03 8.09
C ILE A 142 1.68 20.12 9.02
N THR A 143 0.36 20.20 9.13
CA THR A 143 -0.32 21.29 9.86
C THR A 143 -0.58 20.96 11.34
N ARG A 144 -0.20 19.76 11.78
CA ARG A 144 -0.41 19.26 13.13
C ARG A 144 0.72 19.66 14.09
#